data_AF-A0A7Y5URL2-F1
#
_entry.id   AF-A0A7Y5URL2-F1
#
_cell.length_a   1.000
_cell.length_b   1.000
_cell.length_c   1.000
_cell.angle_alpha   90.00
_cell.angle_beta   90.00
_cell.angle_gamma   90.00
#
_symmetry.space_group_name_H-M   'P 1'
#
loop_
_entity.id
_entity.type
_entity.pdbx_description
1 polymer ?
#
loop_
_entity_poly.entity_id
_entity_poly.type
_entity_poly.pdbx_seq_one_letter_code
_entity_poly.pdbx_strand_id
1 'polypeptide(L)'
;MNKGSSVVGAAAGVAPLTPDVSQARRVLPWMPFVFVGVLALLMALPLVRRDEGLTLAFAVAIAVVGSWTAALWTRSRLRNAPLRVEFAPPQRVHYVQASVQFSIYAYWGWYWRNVYEAVPLLLAQLAFLYAIDGLLAWTRGRDWKLGFGPIPIVLSTNLFLWFRNDWFVLQFVMLAVAAFGKEFLRWQRDGRSTHIFNPSAFGLSVAAIFLIAFDATNLTWGIEVATTIGRPPHIFLEVFLLGLVVQAFFSVTLMTVSAVASLCLFAWIYQSVTGVYFFVDTNIPIAIFLGMHLLVTDPATSPRTSAGRILFGASYGLANVALFWWLGRFGIPDFYDKLLPVPFLNLCVPWLDRSARDGWIASIVKRVKLGRVLQLNVAHMGVWAALFALMLSTGWVDAPHPGGSIPFWKQAFDEGKPFAGQNLVKLVGNRADSGDAGACNQLGSMFLDGKMTERNVEAAGHWFARAAELGNRRGHENVVEHFFTNGQAASEAALLGALDQLEREPEGVVGDAVAEEAMDELREINRGKRKKIGRAFKEMAS
;
A
#
# COMPACT_ATOMS: atom_id res chain seq x y z
N MET A 1 -62.66 43.52 18.53
CA MET A 1 -61.51 43.87 19.40
C MET A 1 -61.21 42.69 20.31
N ASN A 2 -59.93 42.31 20.39
CA ASN A 2 -59.22 41.54 21.45
C ASN A 2 -59.87 41.64 22.85
N LYS A 3 -59.74 40.76 23.84
CA LYS A 3 -58.89 39.60 24.29
C LYS A 3 -59.68 39.08 25.54
N GLY A 4 -59.54 37.91 26.15
CA GLY A 4 -58.53 36.85 26.23
C GLY A 4 -58.81 36.00 27.49
N SER A 5 -57.89 35.06 27.77
CA SER A 5 -57.81 34.11 28.90
C SER A 5 -58.42 32.72 28.67
N SER A 6 -57.56 31.77 28.32
CA SER A 6 -57.72 30.36 28.65
C SER A 6 -56.57 29.93 29.55
N VAL A 7 -56.93 29.35 30.69
CA VAL A 7 -56.04 28.89 31.75
C VAL A 7 -55.47 27.52 31.39
N VAL A 8 -54.20 27.36 31.78
CA VAL A 8 -53.26 26.27 31.54
C VAL A 8 -53.72 24.96 32.17
N GLY A 9 -53.81 23.89 31.37
CA GLY A 9 -53.88 22.50 31.81
C GLY A 9 -52.51 21.82 31.62
N ALA A 10 -51.98 21.26 32.71
CA ALA A 10 -50.65 20.67 32.80
C ALA A 10 -50.45 19.47 31.86
N ALA A 11 -49.46 19.54 30.98
CA ALA A 11 -48.89 18.38 30.31
C ALA A 11 -47.56 18.02 31.01
N ALA A 12 -47.51 16.81 31.55
CA ALA A 12 -46.33 16.23 32.18
C ALA A 12 -45.14 16.28 31.22
N GLY A 13 -44.13 17.09 31.57
CA GLY A 13 -42.87 17.15 30.86
C GLY A 13 -42.09 15.86 31.10
N VAL A 14 -42.07 14.99 30.09
CA VAL A 14 -41.03 13.97 29.96
C VAL A 14 -39.74 14.74 29.65
N ALA A 15 -38.95 15.00 30.69
CA ALA A 15 -37.60 15.51 30.53
C ALA A 15 -36.84 14.57 29.58
N PRO A 16 -36.11 15.08 28.57
CA PRO A 16 -35.25 14.23 27.78
C PRO A 16 -34.18 13.67 28.72
N LEU A 17 -34.18 12.35 28.90
CA LEU A 17 -33.04 11.62 29.44
C LEU A 17 -31.87 11.82 28.47
N THR A 18 -31.18 12.94 28.57
CA THR A 18 -29.82 13.04 28.07
C THR A 18 -29.00 12.08 28.92
N PRO A 19 -28.35 11.05 28.36
CA PRO A 19 -27.32 10.37 29.11
C PRO A 19 -26.17 11.39 29.25
N ASP A 20 -26.17 12.13 30.35
CA ASP A 20 -25.00 12.85 30.84
C ASP A 20 -24.03 11.80 31.37
N VAL A 21 -23.48 10.99 30.45
CA VAL A 21 -22.22 10.31 30.69
C VAL A 21 -21.21 11.44 30.68
N SER A 22 -21.01 12.06 31.84
CA SER A 22 -19.87 12.92 32.10
C SER A 22 -18.62 12.17 31.62
N GLN A 23 -18.13 12.53 30.43
CA GLN A 23 -16.92 11.94 29.87
C GLN A 23 -15.83 12.29 30.88
N ALA A 24 -15.35 11.28 31.60
CA ALA A 24 -14.48 11.49 32.75
C ALA A 24 -13.15 12.10 32.29
N ARG A 25 -13.07 13.43 32.34
CA ARG A 25 -11.84 14.17 32.10
C ARG A 25 -10.95 14.00 33.32
N ARG A 26 -9.78 13.39 33.12
CA ARG A 26 -8.83 13.12 34.19
C ARG A 26 -7.52 13.84 33.91
N VAL A 27 -6.88 14.37 34.96
CA VAL A 27 -5.55 14.95 34.85
C VAL A 27 -4.54 13.82 34.96
N LEU A 28 -3.99 13.38 33.82
CA LEU A 28 -3.10 12.22 33.72
C LEU A 28 -1.81 12.57 32.96
N PRO A 29 -0.96 13.47 33.52
CA PRO A 29 0.26 13.91 32.84
C PRO A 29 1.26 12.78 32.58
N TRP A 30 1.17 11.67 33.33
CA TRP A 30 2.03 10.51 33.19
C TRP A 30 1.61 9.54 32.08
N MET A 31 0.43 9.73 31.46
CA MET A 31 -0.14 8.78 30.51
C MET A 31 0.78 8.45 29.32
N PRO A 32 1.50 9.40 28.69
CA PRO A 32 2.45 9.06 27.62
C PRO A 32 3.60 8.14 28.06
N PHE A 33 4.02 8.19 29.34
CA PHE A 33 5.08 7.29 29.84
C PHE A 33 4.64 5.82 29.87
N VAL A 34 3.34 5.53 29.91
CA VAL A 34 2.84 4.15 29.73
C VAL A 34 3.24 3.63 28.36
N PHE A 35 3.07 4.45 27.32
CA PHE A 35 3.44 4.08 25.95
C PHE A 35 4.95 4.02 25.76
N VAL A 36 5.72 4.88 26.44
CA VAL A 36 7.19 4.73 26.52
C VAL A 36 7.56 3.38 27.15
N GLY A 37 6.90 2.98 28.24
CA GLY A 37 7.10 1.68 28.88
C GLY A 37 6.78 0.51 27.93
N VAL A 38 5.68 0.60 27.18
CA VAL A 38 5.32 -0.41 26.15
C VAL A 38 6.39 -0.48 25.07
N LEU A 39 6.86 0.65 24.55
CA LEU A 39 7.95 0.69 23.56
C LEU A 39 9.23 0.07 24.13
N ALA A 40 9.59 0.37 25.38
CA ALA A 40 10.77 -0.21 26.02
C ALA A 40 10.65 -1.73 26.22
N LEU A 41 9.46 -2.22 26.59
CA LEU A 41 9.20 -3.66 26.69
C LEU A 41 9.31 -4.37 25.34
N LEU A 42 8.76 -3.77 24.28
CA LEU A 42 8.86 -4.30 22.92
C LEU A 42 10.30 -4.24 22.38
N MET A 43 11.06 -3.19 22.73
CA MET A 43 12.49 -3.06 22.41
C MET A 43 13.32 -4.19 23.03
N ALA A 44 12.89 -4.74 24.17
CA ALA A 44 13.54 -5.86 24.84
C ALA A 44 13.25 -7.23 24.18
N LEU A 45 12.39 -7.31 23.16
CA LEU A 45 12.15 -8.56 22.44
C LEU A 45 13.40 -9.01 21.68
N PRO A 46 13.68 -10.33 21.57
CA PRO A 46 14.81 -10.84 20.80
C PRO A 46 14.81 -10.38 19.34
N LEU A 47 13.62 -10.24 18.73
CA LEU A 47 13.44 -9.71 17.38
C LEU A 47 14.06 -8.31 17.21
N VAL A 48 13.84 -7.42 18.18
CA VAL A 48 14.33 -6.04 18.12
C VAL A 48 15.80 -5.96 18.55
N ARG A 49 16.17 -6.63 19.66
CA ARG A 49 17.55 -6.54 20.21
C ARG A 49 18.65 -7.07 19.29
N ARG A 50 18.31 -7.99 18.37
CA ARG A 50 19.27 -8.57 17.42
C ARG A 50 19.48 -7.71 16.18
N ASP A 51 18.65 -6.69 15.99
CA ASP A 51 18.62 -5.84 14.81
C ASP A 51 18.95 -4.39 15.23
N GLU A 52 20.08 -3.88 14.76
CA GLU A 52 20.57 -2.57 15.15
C GLU A 52 19.64 -1.44 14.68
N GLY A 53 19.07 -1.59 13.48
CA GLY A 53 18.11 -0.65 12.90
C GLY A 53 16.83 -0.53 13.71
N LEU A 54 16.23 -1.67 14.07
CA LEU A 54 15.05 -1.70 14.94
C LEU A 54 15.39 -1.14 16.33
N THR A 55 16.52 -1.53 16.91
CA THR A 55 16.95 -1.03 18.22
C THR A 55 17.07 0.49 18.22
N LEU A 56 17.71 1.07 17.19
CA LEU A 56 17.81 2.52 17.01
C LEU A 56 16.43 3.16 16.85
N ALA A 57 15.56 2.58 16.03
CA ALA A 57 14.21 3.10 15.81
C ALA A 57 13.39 3.21 17.10
N PHE A 58 13.44 2.16 17.93
CA PHE A 58 12.77 2.16 19.22
C PHE A 58 13.39 3.15 20.20
N ALA A 59 14.73 3.22 20.26
CA ALA A 59 15.44 4.19 21.11
C ALA A 59 15.06 5.64 20.76
N VAL A 60 15.03 5.97 19.46
CA VAL A 60 14.61 7.29 18.97
C VAL A 60 13.15 7.56 19.33
N ALA A 61 12.24 6.62 19.10
CA ALA A 61 10.83 6.78 19.46
C ALA A 61 10.63 7.02 20.97
N ILE A 62 11.32 6.25 21.82
CA ILE A 62 11.32 6.41 23.28
C ILE A 62 11.86 7.78 23.68
N ALA A 63 12.99 8.20 23.11
CA ALA A 63 13.60 9.49 23.41
C ALA A 63 12.70 10.67 23.01
N VAL A 64 12.09 10.61 21.82
CA VAL A 64 11.17 11.65 21.32
C VAL A 64 9.92 11.75 22.20
N VAL A 65 9.24 10.63 22.44
CA VAL A 65 8.02 10.63 23.27
C VAL A 65 8.35 11.03 24.71
N GLY A 66 9.42 10.48 25.29
CA GLY A 66 9.84 10.76 26.66
C GLY A 66 10.22 12.23 26.88
N SER A 67 11.06 12.79 26.00
CA SER A 67 11.50 14.19 26.10
C SER A 67 10.34 15.17 25.88
N TRP A 68 9.46 14.93 24.90
CA TRP A 68 8.28 15.75 24.66
C TRP A 68 7.30 15.70 25.84
N THR A 69 7.09 14.52 26.42
CA THR A 69 6.26 14.36 27.63
C THR A 69 6.83 15.16 28.80
N ALA A 70 8.15 15.04 29.06
CA ALA A 70 8.82 15.79 30.13
C ALA A 70 8.72 17.31 29.92
N ALA A 71 8.88 17.78 28.68
CA ALA A 71 8.75 19.19 28.32
C ALA A 71 7.32 19.72 28.57
N LEU A 72 6.29 18.99 28.13
CA LEU A 72 4.89 19.38 28.36
C LEU A 72 4.50 19.31 29.83
N TRP A 73 4.97 18.32 30.57
CA TRP A 73 4.70 18.23 32.00
C TRP A 73 5.36 19.38 32.77
N THR A 74 6.61 19.72 32.43
CA THR A 74 7.32 20.87 33.02
C THR A 74 6.57 22.16 32.70
N ARG A 75 6.19 22.37 31.44
CA ARG A 75 5.39 23.53 31.01
C ARG A 75 4.02 23.60 31.70
N SER A 76 3.37 22.46 31.89
CA SER A 76 2.08 22.35 32.59
C SER A 76 2.19 22.82 34.05
N ARG A 77 3.25 22.40 34.76
CA ARG A 77 3.54 22.86 36.13
C ARG A 77 3.85 24.35 36.18
N LEU A 78 4.69 24.84 35.26
CA LEU A 78 5.07 26.27 35.22
C LEU A 78 3.89 27.19 34.91
N ARG A 79 2.93 26.73 34.09
CA ARG A 79 1.77 27.54 33.65
C ARG A 79 0.48 27.23 34.39
N ASN A 80 0.50 26.34 35.39
CA ASN A 80 -0.70 25.82 36.06
C ASN A 80 -1.80 25.35 35.07
N ALA A 81 -1.39 24.78 33.94
CA ALA A 81 -2.29 24.33 32.88
C ALA A 81 -2.37 22.80 32.90
N PRO A 82 -3.48 22.19 33.38
CA PRO A 82 -3.54 20.74 33.59
C PRO A 82 -3.55 19.96 32.27
N LEU A 83 -2.73 18.91 32.20
CA LEU A 83 -2.72 17.95 31.09
C LEU A 83 -3.85 16.92 31.28
N ARG A 84 -4.95 17.14 30.57
CA ARG A 84 -6.19 16.35 30.71
C ARG A 84 -6.32 15.30 29.62
N VAL A 85 -6.83 14.14 30.02
CA VAL A 85 -7.22 13.03 29.14
C VAL A 85 -8.73 12.86 29.25
N GLU A 86 -9.40 12.81 28.10
CA GLU A 86 -10.81 12.49 27.93
C GLU A 86 -10.91 11.10 27.30
N PHE A 87 -11.52 10.15 28.01
CA PHE A 87 -11.77 8.81 27.48
C PHE A 87 -12.96 8.86 26.53
N ALA A 88 -12.68 8.75 25.24
CA ALA A 88 -13.70 8.79 24.20
C ALA A 88 -14.32 7.39 24.01
N PRO A 89 -15.65 7.27 23.92
CA PRO A 89 -16.30 6.00 23.64
C PRO A 89 -15.88 5.46 22.25
N PRO A 90 -15.90 4.13 22.04
CA PRO A 90 -15.58 3.54 20.74
C PRO A 90 -16.52 4.10 19.66
N GLN A 91 -15.94 4.74 18.64
CA GLN A 91 -16.71 5.27 17.52
C GLN A 91 -16.87 4.19 16.44
N ARG A 92 -18.07 4.10 15.86
CA ARG A 92 -18.41 3.13 14.80
C ARG A 92 -17.41 3.12 13.67
N VAL A 93 -17.00 4.30 13.21
CA VAL A 93 -16.00 4.45 12.15
C VAL A 93 -14.71 3.73 12.49
N HIS A 94 -14.21 3.86 13.73
CA HIS A 94 -12.91 3.31 14.10
C HIS A 94 -12.94 1.80 14.29
N TYR A 95 -13.92 1.27 15.04
CA TYR A 95 -13.92 -0.16 15.33
C TYR A 95 -14.36 -0.99 14.11
N VAL A 96 -15.27 -0.51 13.26
CA VAL A 96 -15.66 -1.23 12.03
C VAL A 96 -14.47 -1.33 11.07
N GLN A 97 -13.76 -0.21 10.87
CA GLN A 97 -12.55 -0.20 10.03
C GLN A 97 -11.46 -1.10 10.60
N ALA A 98 -11.20 -1.02 11.91
CA ALA A 98 -10.20 -1.87 12.57
C ALA A 98 -10.55 -3.37 12.45
N SER A 99 -11.82 -3.75 12.63
CA SER A 99 -12.28 -5.13 12.48
C SER A 99 -12.09 -5.66 11.07
N VAL A 100 -12.48 -4.87 10.07
CA VAL A 100 -12.32 -5.24 8.65
C VAL A 100 -10.85 -5.38 8.27
N GLN A 101 -10.01 -4.43 8.68
CA GLN A 101 -8.57 -4.49 8.41
C GLN A 101 -7.92 -5.69 9.13
N PHE A 102 -8.33 -5.98 10.37
CA PHE A 102 -7.85 -7.14 11.11
C PHE A 102 -8.19 -8.45 10.39
N SER A 103 -9.40 -8.58 9.82
CA SER A 103 -9.76 -9.75 9.00
C SER A 103 -8.81 -9.94 7.81
N ILE A 104 -8.44 -8.84 7.14
CA ILE A 104 -7.47 -8.88 6.04
C ILE A 104 -6.10 -9.32 6.52
N TYR A 105 -5.60 -8.77 7.63
CA TYR A 105 -4.33 -9.21 8.21
C TYR A 105 -4.34 -10.68 8.61
N ALA A 106 -5.44 -11.17 9.17
CA ALA A 106 -5.59 -12.57 9.55
C ALA A 106 -5.52 -13.48 8.31
N TYR A 107 -6.25 -13.13 7.25
CA TYR A 107 -6.29 -13.92 6.02
C TYR A 107 -4.98 -13.83 5.24
N TRP A 108 -4.48 -12.62 4.98
CA TRP A 108 -3.21 -12.39 4.29
C TRP A 108 -2.03 -13.04 5.04
N GLY A 109 -1.97 -12.88 6.36
CA GLY A 109 -0.90 -13.47 7.17
C GLY A 109 -0.87 -15.00 7.16
N TRP A 110 -1.99 -15.65 6.83
CA TRP A 110 -2.02 -17.09 6.64
C TRP A 110 -1.19 -17.54 5.44
N TYR A 111 -1.17 -16.73 4.37
CA TYR A 111 -0.44 -16.98 3.11
C TYR A 111 0.90 -16.24 3.01
N TRP A 112 1.14 -15.27 3.89
CA TRP A 112 2.43 -14.59 4.03
C TRP A 112 2.77 -14.37 5.50
N ARG A 113 3.55 -15.31 6.06
CA ARG A 113 3.80 -15.39 7.51
C ARG A 113 4.55 -14.20 8.09
N ASN A 114 5.26 -13.44 7.26
CA ASN A 114 5.90 -12.17 7.62
C ASN A 114 4.92 -11.18 8.29
N VAL A 115 3.62 -11.24 7.96
CA VAL A 115 2.57 -10.46 8.64
C VAL A 115 2.53 -10.73 10.13
N TYR A 116 2.63 -12.00 10.55
CA TYR A 116 2.58 -12.37 11.96
C TYR A 116 3.90 -12.04 12.67
N GLU A 117 5.03 -12.14 11.96
CA GLU A 117 6.33 -11.70 12.47
C GLU A 117 6.38 -10.18 12.70
N ALA A 118 5.63 -9.40 11.93
CA ALA A 118 5.51 -7.96 12.06
C ALA A 118 4.60 -7.50 13.22
N VAL A 119 3.86 -8.39 13.89
CA VAL A 119 2.90 -8.01 14.97
C VAL A 119 3.54 -7.18 16.09
N PRO A 120 4.73 -7.53 16.64
CA PRO A 120 5.38 -6.69 17.64
C PRO A 120 5.69 -5.27 17.13
N LEU A 121 6.03 -5.13 15.84
CA LEU A 121 6.30 -3.85 15.21
C LEU A 121 5.02 -3.03 15.00
N LEU A 122 3.89 -3.68 14.67
CA LEU A 122 2.57 -3.04 14.62
C LEU A 122 2.12 -2.54 16.01
N LEU A 123 2.39 -3.31 17.07
CA LEU A 123 2.10 -2.90 18.44
C LEU A 123 2.96 -1.70 18.87
N ALA A 124 4.22 -1.65 18.46
CA ALA A 124 5.09 -0.51 18.71
C ALA A 124 4.60 0.75 17.99
N GLN A 125 4.22 0.61 16.71
CA GLN A 125 3.59 1.68 15.94
C GLN A 125 2.32 2.21 16.60
N LEU A 126 1.49 1.32 17.14
CA LEU A 126 0.27 1.68 17.87
C LEU A 126 0.59 2.46 19.15
N ALA A 127 1.51 1.96 19.97
CA ALA A 127 1.93 2.64 21.20
C ALA A 127 2.50 4.04 20.90
N PHE A 128 3.35 4.14 19.89
CA PHE A 128 3.91 5.41 19.43
C PHE A 128 2.83 6.38 18.96
N LEU A 129 1.90 5.95 18.10
CA LEU A 129 0.86 6.83 17.57
C LEU A 129 -0.11 7.30 18.65
N TYR A 130 -0.46 6.45 19.62
CA TYR A 130 -1.24 6.87 20.78
C TYR A 130 -0.54 7.98 21.56
N ALA A 131 0.75 7.83 21.82
CA ALA A 131 1.51 8.85 22.54
C ALA A 131 1.59 10.17 21.76
N ILE A 132 1.91 10.12 20.46
CA ILE A 132 2.03 11.31 19.61
C ILE A 132 0.69 12.04 19.47
N ASP A 133 -0.43 11.32 19.26
CA ASP A 133 -1.77 11.93 19.17
C ASP A 133 -2.11 12.73 20.44
N GLY A 134 -1.77 12.20 21.61
CA GLY A 134 -1.95 12.89 22.90
C GLY A 134 -1.03 14.08 23.10
N LEU A 135 0.26 13.92 22.82
CA LEU A 135 1.26 14.98 22.94
C LEU A 135 0.95 16.15 22.00
N LEU A 136 0.46 15.88 20.79
CA LEU A 136 -0.01 16.87 19.84
C LEU A 136 -1.23 17.65 20.36
N ALA A 137 -2.23 16.96 20.90
CA ALA A 137 -3.41 17.59 21.48
C ALA A 137 -3.03 18.56 22.63
N TRP A 138 -2.18 18.09 23.56
CA TRP A 138 -1.70 18.91 24.68
C TRP A 138 -0.82 20.08 24.26
N THR A 139 0.03 19.89 23.24
CA THR A 139 0.85 20.98 22.68
C THR A 139 -0.03 22.13 22.16
N ARG A 140 -1.25 21.81 21.71
CA ARG A 140 -2.26 22.78 21.28
C ARG A 140 -3.18 23.29 22.38
N GLY A 141 -2.95 22.90 23.63
CA GLY A 141 -3.79 23.25 24.76
C GLY A 141 -5.18 22.61 24.73
N ARG A 142 -5.32 21.45 24.05
CA ARG A 142 -6.57 20.68 24.00
C ARG A 142 -6.47 19.45 24.89
N ASP A 143 -7.60 18.97 25.38
CA ASP A 143 -7.68 17.70 26.09
C ASP A 143 -7.32 16.55 25.13
N TRP A 144 -6.51 15.59 25.58
CA TRP A 144 -6.19 14.40 24.82
C TRP A 144 -7.40 13.47 24.80
N LYS A 145 -7.98 13.26 23.62
CA LYS A 145 -9.10 12.33 23.43
C LYS A 145 -8.58 10.92 23.17
N LEU A 146 -8.46 10.12 24.22
CA LEU A 146 -8.01 8.74 24.13
C LEU A 146 -9.17 7.85 23.67
N GLY A 147 -9.04 7.21 22.51
CA GLY A 147 -10.07 6.32 21.95
C GLY A 147 -9.52 5.42 20.85
N PHE A 148 -10.40 4.84 20.02
CA PHE A 148 -10.04 3.83 19.01
C PHE A 148 -9.40 4.40 17.72
N GLY A 149 -9.23 5.72 17.61
CA GLY A 149 -8.80 6.38 16.37
C GLY A 149 -7.42 5.95 15.82
N PRO A 150 -6.37 5.76 16.66
CA PRO A 150 -5.05 5.34 16.20
C PRO A 150 -5.00 3.95 15.54
N ILE A 151 -5.85 3.00 15.98
CA ILE A 151 -5.84 1.61 15.50
C ILE A 151 -6.01 1.52 13.96
N PRO A 152 -7.10 2.03 13.36
CA PRO A 152 -7.27 1.95 11.91
C PRO A 152 -6.22 2.74 11.12
N ILE A 153 -5.57 3.74 11.71
CA ILE A 153 -4.48 4.48 11.05
C ILE A 153 -3.25 3.58 10.91
N VAL A 154 -2.84 2.92 11.99
CA VAL A 154 -1.69 1.98 11.96
C VAL A 154 -1.98 0.80 11.04
N LEU A 155 -3.14 0.16 11.21
CA LEU A 155 -3.52 -0.97 10.38
C LEU A 155 -3.62 -0.58 8.89
N SER A 156 -4.22 0.58 8.57
CA SER A 156 -4.34 1.03 7.18
C SER A 156 -3.00 1.38 6.55
N THR A 157 -2.13 2.14 7.23
CA THR A 157 -0.80 2.49 6.67
C THR A 157 0.02 1.24 6.35
N ASN A 158 -0.02 0.25 7.23
CA ASN A 158 0.70 -1.01 7.05
C ASN A 158 0.01 -1.97 6.05
N LEU A 159 -1.19 -1.71 5.55
CA LEU A 159 -1.72 -2.51 4.43
C LEU A 159 -1.07 -2.15 3.08
N PHE A 160 -0.27 -1.08 3.06
CA PHE A 160 0.25 -0.50 1.82
C PHE A 160 1.77 -0.31 1.80
N LEU A 161 2.40 0.01 2.94
CA LEU A 161 3.83 0.31 2.97
C LEU A 161 4.47 -0.04 4.32
N TRP A 162 5.54 -0.85 4.27
CA TRP A 162 6.43 -1.13 5.41
C TRP A 162 7.84 -0.69 5.07
N PHE A 163 8.50 0.01 5.99
CA PHE A 163 9.94 0.22 5.93
C PHE A 163 10.70 -1.03 6.38
N ARG A 164 11.87 -1.30 5.78
CA ARG A 164 12.79 -2.34 6.22
C ARG A 164 13.33 -2.02 7.62
N ASN A 165 13.82 -3.04 8.33
CA ASN A 165 14.27 -2.93 9.71
C ASN A 165 15.30 -1.82 9.94
N ASP A 166 16.30 -1.73 9.06
CA ASP A 166 17.36 -0.69 9.09
C ASP A 166 16.80 0.74 9.05
N TRP A 167 15.64 0.90 8.40
CA TRP A 167 14.98 2.19 8.14
C TRP A 167 13.67 2.34 8.90
N PHE A 168 13.42 1.49 9.90
CA PHE A 168 12.14 1.45 10.61
C PHE A 168 11.82 2.76 11.37
N VAL A 169 12.82 3.62 11.63
CA VAL A 169 12.62 5.00 12.11
C VAL A 169 11.61 5.74 11.21
N LEU A 170 11.70 5.55 9.89
CA LEU A 170 10.83 6.21 8.91
C LEU A 170 9.37 5.73 9.02
N GLN A 171 9.13 4.52 9.55
CA GLN A 171 7.78 4.05 9.86
C GLN A 171 7.14 4.92 10.95
N PHE A 172 7.87 5.24 12.02
CA PHE A 172 7.41 6.16 13.06
C PHE A 172 7.24 7.58 12.52
N VAL A 173 8.15 8.05 11.66
CA VAL A 173 8.03 9.36 11.00
C VAL A 173 6.76 9.45 10.15
N MET A 174 6.47 8.42 9.34
CA MET A 174 5.25 8.36 8.53
C MET A 174 3.98 8.46 9.39
N LEU A 175 3.94 7.75 10.52
CA LEU A 175 2.81 7.82 11.46
C LEU A 175 2.72 9.17 12.17
N ALA A 176 3.86 9.78 12.51
CA ALA A 176 3.88 11.13 13.05
C ALA A 176 3.29 12.11 12.02
N VAL A 177 3.73 12.06 10.75
CA VAL A 177 3.19 12.89 9.66
C VAL A 177 1.67 12.70 9.50
N ALA A 178 1.18 11.47 9.58
CA ALA A 178 -0.27 11.19 9.57
C ALA A 178 -0.99 11.89 10.74
N ALA A 179 -0.44 11.82 11.96
CA ALA A 179 -1.00 12.48 13.14
C ALA A 179 -0.93 14.02 13.04
N PHE A 180 0.17 14.57 12.53
CA PHE A 180 0.33 16.00 12.25
C PHE A 180 -0.69 16.47 11.22
N GLY A 181 -0.87 15.74 10.11
CA GLY A 181 -1.89 16.05 9.10
C GLY A 181 -3.29 16.10 9.70
N LYS A 182 -3.66 15.08 10.49
CA LYS A 182 -4.94 15.02 11.20
C LYS A 182 -5.16 16.20 12.15
N GLU A 183 -4.12 16.60 12.89
CA GLU A 183 -4.26 17.63 13.91
C GLU A 183 -4.19 19.05 13.32
N PHE A 184 -3.27 19.33 12.41
CA PHE A 184 -3.03 20.69 11.89
C PHE A 184 -3.78 21.02 10.59
N LEU A 185 -3.98 20.05 9.69
CA LEU A 185 -4.59 20.29 8.38
C LEU A 185 -6.10 20.07 8.44
N ARG A 186 -6.80 21.08 8.98
CA ARG A 186 -8.25 21.05 9.23
C ARG A 186 -8.94 22.22 8.55
N TRP A 187 -10.15 22.00 8.07
CA TRP A 187 -11.03 23.05 7.55
C TRP A 187 -12.32 23.16 8.37
N GLN A 188 -13.12 24.18 8.08
CA GLN A 188 -14.49 24.29 8.59
C GLN A 188 -15.46 23.69 7.59
N ARG A 189 -16.19 22.64 7.99
CA ARG A 189 -17.19 21.96 7.16
C ARG A 189 -18.49 21.84 7.96
N ASP A 190 -19.52 22.56 7.52
CA ASP A 190 -20.84 22.63 8.18
C ASP A 190 -20.75 22.99 9.68
N GLY A 191 -19.98 24.03 9.99
CA GLY A 191 -19.83 24.55 11.36
C GLY A 191 -18.97 23.68 12.29
N ARG A 192 -18.35 22.60 11.78
CA ARG A 192 -17.42 21.74 12.55
C ARG A 192 -16.03 21.76 11.93
N SER A 193 -15.01 21.76 12.79
CA SER A 193 -13.62 21.59 12.38
C SER A 193 -13.31 20.11 12.12
N THR A 194 -13.11 19.74 10.86
CA THR A 194 -12.73 18.37 10.46
C THR A 194 -11.36 18.40 9.79
N HIS A 195 -10.62 17.30 9.90
CA HIS A 195 -9.39 17.15 9.12
C HIS A 195 -9.74 17.06 7.62
N ILE A 196 -8.82 17.55 6.79
CA ILE A 196 -8.98 17.57 5.33
C ILE A 196 -8.68 16.17 4.78
N PHE A 197 -7.55 15.61 5.19
CA PHE A 197 -7.01 14.38 4.62
C PHE A 197 -7.35 13.16 5.44
N ASN A 198 -7.54 12.02 4.78
CA ASN A 198 -7.48 10.74 5.47
C ASN A 198 -6.07 10.61 6.08
N PRO A 199 -5.94 10.44 7.42
CA PRO A 199 -4.63 10.43 8.07
C PRO A 199 -3.67 9.36 7.53
N SER A 200 -4.15 8.13 7.29
CA SER A 200 -3.29 7.06 6.77
C SER A 200 -2.87 7.37 5.34
N ALA A 201 -3.80 7.80 4.49
CA ALA A 201 -3.50 8.17 3.11
C ALA A 201 -2.51 9.34 3.02
N PHE A 202 -2.65 10.34 3.88
CA PHE A 202 -1.73 11.48 3.91
C PHE A 202 -0.31 11.06 4.28
N GLY A 203 -0.15 10.25 5.33
CA GLY A 203 1.15 9.70 5.72
C GLY A 203 1.77 8.88 4.59
N LEU A 204 0.99 7.99 3.97
CA LEU A 204 1.42 7.16 2.84
C LEU A 204 1.85 8.00 1.63
N SER A 205 1.09 9.03 1.24
CA SER A 205 1.46 9.85 0.09
C SER A 205 2.71 10.67 0.34
N VAL A 206 2.90 11.21 1.55
CA VAL A 206 4.13 11.95 1.89
C VAL A 206 5.34 11.01 1.88
N ALA A 207 5.21 9.81 2.45
CA ALA A 207 6.26 8.79 2.38
C ALA A 207 6.54 8.37 0.93
N ALA A 208 5.51 8.16 0.11
CA ALA A 208 5.66 7.83 -1.31
C ALA A 208 6.40 8.93 -2.09
N ILE A 209 6.04 10.20 -1.90
CA ILE A 209 6.73 11.33 -2.55
C ILE A 209 8.20 11.37 -2.14
N PHE A 210 8.50 11.18 -0.85
CA PHE A 210 9.88 11.09 -0.36
C PHE A 210 10.64 9.94 -1.04
N LEU A 211 10.08 8.73 -1.04
CA LEU A 211 10.73 7.56 -1.62
C LEU A 211 10.99 7.72 -3.13
N ILE A 212 10.04 8.30 -3.87
CA ILE A 212 10.20 8.60 -5.29
C ILE A 212 11.28 9.67 -5.51
N ALA A 213 11.26 10.75 -4.73
CA ALA A 213 12.18 11.88 -4.92
C ALA A 213 13.65 11.52 -4.67
N PHE A 214 13.91 10.53 -3.80
CA PHE A 214 15.26 10.09 -3.43
C PHE A 214 15.66 8.73 -4.02
N ASP A 215 14.86 8.17 -4.94
CA ASP A 215 15.05 6.83 -5.49
C ASP A 215 15.29 5.76 -4.40
N ALA A 216 14.49 5.86 -3.34
CA ALA A 216 14.71 5.14 -2.08
C ALA A 216 13.70 3.99 -1.88
N THR A 217 13.11 3.46 -2.96
CA THR A 217 12.09 2.41 -2.88
C THR A 217 12.62 1.14 -2.18
N ASN A 218 13.91 0.83 -2.38
CA ASN A 218 14.62 -0.29 -1.78
C ASN A 218 14.64 -0.25 -0.24
N LEU A 219 14.39 0.90 0.39
CA LEU A 219 14.27 1.04 1.84
C LEU A 219 12.99 0.38 2.41
N THR A 220 12.11 -0.12 1.55
CA THR A 220 10.78 -0.61 1.90
C THR A 220 10.54 -2.03 1.43
N TRP A 221 9.52 -2.65 2.01
CA TRP A 221 8.87 -3.87 1.51
C TRP A 221 7.64 -3.52 0.66
N GLY A 222 7.57 -2.32 0.07
CA GLY A 222 6.34 -1.83 -0.59
C GLY A 222 5.89 -2.69 -1.77
N ILE A 223 6.84 -3.20 -2.56
CA ILE A 223 6.58 -4.09 -3.69
C ILE A 223 6.08 -5.45 -3.19
N GLU A 224 6.73 -6.01 -2.18
CA GLU A 224 6.38 -7.29 -1.57
C GLU A 224 5.01 -7.21 -0.90
N VAL A 225 4.69 -6.12 -0.20
CA VAL A 225 3.36 -5.89 0.38
C VAL A 225 2.30 -5.84 -0.73
N ALA A 226 2.54 -5.07 -1.80
CA ALA A 226 1.59 -4.92 -2.91
C ALA A 226 1.36 -6.20 -3.72
N THR A 227 2.37 -7.06 -3.83
CA THR A 227 2.29 -8.34 -4.57
C THR A 227 1.75 -9.48 -3.70
N THR A 228 2.22 -9.60 -2.45
CA THR A 228 1.84 -10.71 -1.56
C THR A 228 0.41 -10.62 -1.06
N ILE A 229 -0.19 -9.43 -1.00
CA ILE A 229 -1.60 -9.27 -0.63
C ILE A 229 -2.54 -9.97 -1.61
N GLY A 230 -2.10 -10.22 -2.84
CA GLY A 230 -2.83 -10.98 -3.85
C GLY A 230 -2.69 -12.51 -3.74
N ARG A 231 -1.85 -13.04 -2.85
CA ARG A 231 -1.60 -14.49 -2.72
C ARG A 231 -2.78 -15.30 -2.18
N PRO A 232 -3.55 -14.82 -1.18
CA PRO A 232 -4.69 -15.58 -0.68
C PRO A 232 -5.70 -15.86 -1.81
N PRO A 233 -6.25 -17.07 -1.94
CA PRO A 233 -7.27 -17.37 -2.93
C PRO A 233 -8.51 -16.53 -2.65
N HIS A 234 -9.23 -16.10 -3.68
CA HIS A 234 -10.47 -15.34 -3.52
C HIS A 234 -10.32 -14.05 -2.71
N ILE A 235 -9.14 -13.43 -2.71
CA ILE A 235 -8.89 -12.17 -2.00
C ILE A 235 -9.82 -11.04 -2.47
N PHE A 236 -10.20 -11.02 -3.75
CA PHE A 236 -11.17 -10.06 -4.26
C PHE A 236 -12.53 -10.23 -3.58
N LEU A 237 -12.98 -11.48 -3.40
CA LEU A 237 -14.24 -11.78 -2.71
C LEU A 237 -14.16 -11.35 -1.24
N GLU A 238 -13.06 -11.63 -0.55
CA GLU A 238 -12.86 -11.21 0.84
C GLU A 238 -12.93 -9.68 0.99
N VAL A 239 -12.15 -8.94 0.19
CA VAL A 239 -12.15 -7.47 0.20
C VAL A 239 -13.52 -6.91 -0.15
N PHE A 240 -14.22 -7.53 -1.10
CA PHE A 240 -15.58 -7.14 -1.48
C PHE A 240 -16.57 -7.33 -0.31
N LEU A 241 -16.59 -8.50 0.33
CA LEU A 241 -17.51 -8.80 1.44
C LEU A 241 -17.26 -7.89 2.64
N LEU A 242 -15.99 -7.69 3.00
CA LEU A 242 -15.61 -6.74 4.05
C LEU A 242 -15.96 -5.30 3.66
N GLY A 243 -15.80 -4.96 2.38
CA GLY A 243 -16.24 -3.70 1.80
C GLY A 243 -17.74 -3.46 1.94
N LEU A 244 -18.58 -4.48 1.74
CA LEU A 244 -20.03 -4.39 1.97
C LEU A 244 -20.36 -4.04 3.42
N VAL A 245 -19.58 -4.52 4.39
CA VAL A 245 -19.73 -4.14 5.80
C VAL A 245 -19.50 -2.63 5.96
N VAL A 246 -18.37 -2.11 5.48
CA VAL A 246 -18.07 -0.67 5.51
C VAL A 246 -19.16 0.15 4.81
N GLN A 247 -19.59 -0.30 3.64
CA GLN A 247 -20.64 0.33 2.84
C GLN A 247 -22.00 0.36 3.54
N ALA A 248 -22.37 -0.70 4.27
CA ALA A 248 -23.60 -0.77 5.05
C ALA A 248 -23.62 0.28 6.18
N PHE A 249 -22.50 0.45 6.88
CA PHE A 249 -22.40 1.37 8.01
C PHE A 249 -22.28 2.85 7.59
N PHE A 250 -21.63 3.13 6.45
CA PHE A 250 -21.24 4.50 6.09
C PHE A 250 -21.85 5.05 4.80
N SER A 251 -22.63 4.25 4.07
CA SER A 251 -23.31 4.65 2.83
C SER A 251 -22.37 5.20 1.75
N VAL A 252 -21.24 4.53 1.55
CA VAL A 252 -20.16 4.93 0.62
C VAL A 252 -20.16 4.13 -0.69
N THR A 253 -21.14 3.25 -0.91
CA THR A 253 -21.20 2.32 -2.05
C THR A 253 -21.05 3.01 -3.41
N LEU A 254 -21.68 4.18 -3.60
CA LEU A 254 -21.59 4.92 -4.86
C LEU A 254 -20.15 5.32 -5.23
N MET A 255 -19.29 5.57 -4.24
CA MET A 255 -17.89 5.90 -4.49
C MET A 255 -17.14 4.68 -5.02
N THR A 256 -17.34 3.52 -4.41
CA THR A 256 -16.71 2.28 -4.84
C THR A 256 -17.20 1.87 -6.23
N VAL A 257 -18.51 1.88 -6.45
CA VAL A 257 -19.12 1.51 -7.74
C VAL A 257 -18.63 2.41 -8.87
N SER A 258 -18.58 3.73 -8.66
CA SER A 258 -18.13 4.64 -9.73
C SER A 258 -16.63 4.56 -10.00
N ALA A 259 -15.81 4.24 -8.98
CA ALA A 259 -14.39 3.99 -9.15
C ALA A 259 -14.11 2.72 -9.96
N VAL A 260 -14.83 1.63 -9.67
CA VAL A 260 -14.74 0.39 -10.44
C VAL A 260 -15.26 0.62 -11.86
N ALA A 261 -16.41 1.28 -12.03
CA ALA A 261 -16.97 1.56 -13.35
C ALA A 261 -16.02 2.40 -14.22
N SER A 262 -15.33 3.40 -13.67
CA SER A 262 -14.38 4.20 -14.44
C SER A 262 -13.14 3.39 -14.85
N LEU A 263 -12.63 2.52 -13.97
CA LEU A 263 -11.54 1.60 -14.31
C LEU A 263 -11.96 0.60 -15.39
N CYS A 264 -13.12 -0.04 -15.25
CA CYS A 264 -13.63 -1.00 -16.23
C CYS A 264 -13.83 -0.33 -17.60
N LEU A 265 -14.44 0.85 -17.62
CA LEU A 265 -14.67 1.60 -18.86
C LEU A 265 -13.36 1.96 -19.55
N PHE A 266 -12.38 2.46 -18.79
CA PHE A 266 -11.07 2.79 -19.32
C PHE A 266 -10.35 1.54 -19.86
N ALA A 267 -10.31 0.45 -19.09
CA ALA A 267 -9.67 -0.80 -19.49
C ALA A 267 -10.28 -1.37 -20.77
N TRP A 268 -11.62 -1.36 -20.89
CA TRP A 268 -12.33 -1.80 -22.08
C TRP A 268 -11.98 -0.95 -23.31
N ILE A 269 -11.97 0.38 -23.17
CA ILE A 269 -11.58 1.30 -24.26
C ILE A 269 -10.12 1.03 -24.66
N TYR A 270 -9.21 0.96 -23.69
CA TYR A 270 -7.79 0.76 -23.93
C TYR A 270 -7.53 -0.56 -24.67
N GLN A 271 -8.13 -1.66 -24.21
CA GLN A 271 -8.00 -2.96 -24.85
C GLN A 271 -8.59 -2.96 -26.26
N SER A 272 -9.75 -2.34 -26.46
CA SER A 272 -10.40 -2.25 -27.77
C SER A 272 -9.55 -1.47 -28.79
N VAL A 273 -8.78 -0.48 -28.33
CA VAL A 273 -7.93 0.35 -29.19
C VAL A 273 -6.55 -0.27 -29.41
N THR A 274 -5.93 -0.83 -28.37
CA THR A 274 -4.53 -1.29 -28.41
C THR A 274 -4.37 -2.78 -28.66
N GLY A 275 -5.41 -3.57 -28.40
CA GLY A 275 -5.36 -5.03 -28.41
C GLY A 275 -4.64 -5.65 -27.21
N VAL A 276 -4.18 -4.85 -26.25
CA VAL A 276 -3.45 -5.30 -25.06
C VAL A 276 -4.06 -4.73 -23.78
N TYR A 277 -3.64 -5.27 -22.63
CA TYR A 277 -4.15 -4.86 -21.33
C TYR A 277 -3.36 -3.69 -20.75
N PHE A 278 -4.05 -2.78 -20.08
CA PHE A 278 -3.41 -1.62 -19.47
C PHE A 278 -2.64 -2.00 -18.20
N PHE A 279 -3.34 -2.67 -17.26
CA PHE A 279 -2.72 -3.26 -16.08
C PHE A 279 -2.22 -4.65 -16.48
N VAL A 280 -0.90 -4.78 -16.60
CA VAL A 280 -0.18 -5.89 -17.26
C VAL A 280 -0.82 -7.26 -17.03
N ASP A 281 -1.03 -7.65 -15.77
CA ASP A 281 -1.42 -9.01 -15.37
C ASP A 281 -2.82 -9.10 -14.73
N THR A 282 -3.61 -8.04 -14.77
CA THR A 282 -4.93 -8.01 -14.13
C THR A 282 -5.83 -6.95 -14.72
N ASN A 283 -7.15 -7.07 -14.60
CA ASN A 283 -8.06 -5.98 -14.97
C ASN A 283 -8.12 -4.88 -13.90
N ILE A 284 -8.00 -5.26 -12.63
CA ILE A 284 -7.96 -4.34 -11.49
C ILE A 284 -6.90 -4.84 -10.51
N PRO A 285 -5.80 -4.09 -10.30
CA PRO A 285 -4.84 -4.42 -9.26
C PRO A 285 -5.51 -4.54 -7.88
N ILE A 286 -5.25 -5.64 -7.17
CA ILE A 286 -5.91 -5.96 -5.89
C ILE A 286 -5.73 -4.83 -4.86
N ALA A 287 -4.58 -4.17 -4.83
CA ALA A 287 -4.35 -3.07 -3.90
C ALA A 287 -5.10 -1.77 -4.28
N ILE A 288 -5.45 -1.54 -5.56
CA ILE A 288 -6.40 -0.49 -5.95
C ILE A 288 -7.80 -0.88 -5.47
N PHE A 289 -8.19 -2.15 -5.66
CA PHE A 289 -9.46 -2.67 -5.18
C PHE A 289 -9.61 -2.51 -3.65
N LEU A 290 -8.56 -2.82 -2.89
CA LEU A 290 -8.46 -2.58 -1.46
C LEU A 290 -8.63 -1.09 -1.11
N GLY A 291 -7.91 -0.20 -1.81
CA GLY A 291 -8.01 1.25 -1.62
C GLY A 291 -9.41 1.81 -1.83
N MET A 292 -10.13 1.33 -2.84
CA MET A 292 -11.53 1.71 -3.13
C MET A 292 -12.53 1.30 -2.05
N HIS A 293 -12.21 0.25 -1.27
CA HIS A 293 -13.10 -0.27 -0.22
C HIS A 293 -12.74 0.27 1.17
N LEU A 294 -11.45 0.52 1.46
CA LEU A 294 -11.00 0.83 2.83
C LEU A 294 -10.29 2.18 3.01
N LEU A 295 -9.68 2.75 1.97
CA LEU A 295 -8.91 3.99 2.09
C LEU A 295 -9.73 5.22 1.68
N VAL A 296 -10.50 5.08 0.60
CA VAL A 296 -11.35 6.14 0.02
C VAL A 296 -12.67 6.31 0.78
N THR A 297 -13.02 5.36 1.63
CA THR A 297 -14.36 5.23 2.25
C THR A 297 -14.50 5.95 3.58
N ASP A 298 -13.52 6.72 4.03
CA ASP A 298 -13.63 7.51 5.27
C ASP A 298 -14.72 8.62 5.11
N PRO A 299 -15.81 8.58 5.88
CA PRO A 299 -16.87 9.58 5.81
C PRO A 299 -16.44 11.00 6.21
N ALA A 300 -15.35 11.14 6.97
CA ALA A 300 -14.85 12.44 7.40
C ALA A 300 -14.24 13.24 6.23
N THR A 301 -13.63 12.53 5.28
CA THR A 301 -12.79 13.09 4.21
C THR A 301 -13.36 12.85 2.81
N SER A 302 -14.60 12.39 2.71
CA SER A 302 -15.30 12.12 1.46
C SER A 302 -16.50 13.06 1.24
N PRO A 303 -17.02 13.16 0.00
CA PRO A 303 -18.21 13.93 -0.30
C PRO A 303 -19.47 13.38 0.35
N ARG A 304 -20.43 14.26 0.66
CA ARG A 304 -21.70 13.89 1.31
C ARG A 304 -22.83 13.69 0.30
N THR A 305 -22.74 14.34 -0.85
CA THR A 305 -23.76 14.28 -1.90
C THR A 305 -23.60 13.03 -2.76
N SER A 306 -24.70 12.45 -3.28
CA SER A 306 -24.64 11.29 -4.18
C SER A 306 -23.83 11.59 -5.45
N ALA A 307 -24.04 12.76 -6.06
CA ALA A 307 -23.25 13.20 -7.21
C ALA A 307 -21.77 13.39 -6.86
N GLY A 308 -21.46 14.02 -5.72
CA GLY A 308 -20.08 14.18 -5.26
C GLY A 308 -19.40 12.84 -5.02
N ARG A 309 -20.11 11.85 -4.48
CA ARG A 309 -19.61 10.47 -4.29
C ARG A 309 -19.30 9.78 -5.60
N ILE A 310 -20.20 9.89 -6.60
CA ILE A 310 -19.96 9.34 -7.94
C ILE A 310 -18.72 9.98 -8.56
N LEU A 311 -18.63 11.31 -8.55
CA LEU A 311 -17.49 12.04 -9.11
C LEU A 311 -16.19 11.68 -8.40
N PHE A 312 -16.18 11.64 -7.07
CA PHE A 312 -14.99 11.29 -6.29
C PHE A 312 -14.49 9.89 -6.61
N GLY A 313 -15.40 8.90 -6.65
CA GLY A 313 -15.03 7.54 -7.01
C GLY A 313 -14.51 7.44 -8.44
N ALA A 314 -15.21 8.05 -9.41
CA ALA A 314 -14.77 8.06 -10.80
C ALA A 314 -13.38 8.70 -10.95
N SER A 315 -13.15 9.83 -10.28
CA SER A 315 -11.85 10.50 -10.21
C SER A 315 -10.78 9.65 -9.54
N TYR A 316 -11.10 8.84 -8.53
CA TYR A 316 -10.15 7.88 -7.97
C TYR A 316 -9.70 6.84 -9.00
N GLY A 317 -10.64 6.20 -9.70
CA GLY A 317 -10.28 5.22 -10.74
C GLY A 317 -9.42 5.85 -11.85
N LEU A 318 -9.81 7.03 -12.35
CA LEU A 318 -9.04 7.75 -13.37
C LEU A 318 -7.68 8.24 -12.87
N ALA A 319 -7.57 8.66 -11.61
CA ALA A 319 -6.30 9.08 -11.03
C ALA A 319 -5.31 7.90 -10.93
N ASN A 320 -5.77 6.70 -10.57
CA ASN A 320 -4.91 5.51 -10.56
C ASN A 320 -4.41 5.18 -11.98
N VAL A 321 -5.28 5.27 -13.00
CA VAL A 321 -4.88 5.09 -14.40
C VAL A 321 -3.82 6.12 -14.82
N ALA A 322 -4.07 7.40 -14.53
CA ALA A 322 -3.14 8.48 -14.87
C ALA A 322 -1.78 8.31 -14.16
N LEU A 323 -1.80 7.92 -12.89
CA LEU A 323 -0.58 7.68 -12.11
C LEU A 323 0.16 6.43 -12.58
N PHE A 324 -0.52 5.32 -12.85
CA PHE A 324 0.12 4.12 -13.42
C PHE A 324 0.85 4.44 -14.72
N TRP A 325 0.19 5.18 -15.63
CA TRP A 325 0.79 5.61 -16.89
C TRP A 325 1.98 6.54 -16.67
N TRP A 326 1.82 7.56 -15.81
CA TRP A 326 2.86 8.55 -15.54
C TRP A 326 4.09 7.90 -14.87
N LEU A 327 3.90 7.11 -13.80
CA LEU A 327 4.98 6.43 -13.09
C LEU A 327 5.73 5.46 -14.02
N GLY A 328 5.00 4.66 -14.79
CA GLY A 328 5.58 3.72 -15.75
C GLY A 328 6.46 4.40 -16.80
N ARG A 329 6.09 5.61 -17.24
CA ARG A 329 6.89 6.38 -18.22
C ARG A 329 8.26 6.81 -17.70
N PHE A 330 8.42 6.91 -16.37
CA PHE A 330 9.66 7.30 -15.70
C PHE A 330 10.36 6.12 -15.01
N GLY A 331 9.91 4.88 -15.22
CA GLY A 331 10.49 3.70 -14.56
C GLY A 331 10.26 3.65 -13.06
N ILE A 332 9.31 4.45 -12.53
CA ILE A 332 8.98 4.47 -11.11
C ILE A 332 8.07 3.27 -10.80
N PRO A 333 8.32 2.48 -9.73
CA PRO A 333 7.50 1.33 -9.39
C PRO A 333 6.02 1.66 -9.24
N ASP A 334 5.17 0.93 -9.96
CA ASP A 334 3.76 1.26 -10.04
C ASP A 334 2.96 0.94 -8.78
N PHE A 335 3.54 0.37 -7.72
CA PHE A 335 2.80 0.25 -6.44
C PHE A 335 2.46 1.64 -5.83
N TYR A 336 3.19 2.70 -6.21
CA TYR A 336 2.89 4.07 -5.76
C TYR A 336 1.58 4.65 -6.34
N ASP A 337 1.06 4.12 -7.46
CA ASP A 337 -0.19 4.61 -8.09
C ASP A 337 -1.39 4.57 -7.14
N LYS A 338 -1.35 3.68 -6.13
CA LYS A 338 -2.37 3.44 -5.10
C LYS A 338 -2.23 4.38 -3.89
N LEU A 339 -1.02 4.90 -3.66
CA LEU A 339 -0.67 5.67 -2.46
C LEU A 339 -0.87 7.17 -2.64
N LEU A 340 -0.75 7.67 -3.86
CA LEU A 340 -0.80 9.11 -4.17
C LEU A 340 -2.19 9.73 -4.38
N PRO A 341 -3.22 9.04 -4.93
CA PRO A 341 -4.46 9.71 -5.36
C PRO A 341 -5.25 10.39 -4.23
N VAL A 342 -5.31 9.76 -3.05
CA VAL A 342 -6.34 10.07 -2.05
C VAL A 342 -6.21 11.48 -1.48
N PRO A 343 -5.02 11.99 -1.09
CA PRO A 343 -4.91 13.36 -0.60
C PRO A 343 -5.30 14.43 -1.62
N PHE A 344 -4.95 14.24 -2.90
CA PHE A 344 -5.39 15.14 -3.96
C PHE A 344 -6.92 15.17 -4.08
N LEU A 345 -7.56 13.99 -4.05
CA LEU A 345 -9.01 13.91 -4.08
C LEU A 345 -9.66 14.52 -2.83
N ASN A 346 -9.07 14.35 -1.64
CA ASN A 346 -9.56 14.97 -0.41
C ASN A 346 -9.59 16.51 -0.54
N LEU A 347 -8.58 17.12 -1.17
CA LEU A 347 -8.57 18.56 -1.46
C LEU A 347 -9.67 18.99 -2.43
N CYS A 348 -10.06 18.12 -3.36
CA CYS A 348 -11.14 18.39 -4.32
C CYS A 348 -12.55 18.27 -3.73
N VAL A 349 -12.73 17.68 -2.55
CA VAL A 349 -14.07 17.41 -1.96
C VAL A 349 -14.98 18.65 -1.88
N PRO A 350 -14.55 19.85 -1.43
CA PRO A 350 -15.43 21.00 -1.36
C PRO A 350 -15.90 21.45 -2.74
N TRP A 351 -15.03 21.35 -3.74
CA TRP A 351 -15.37 21.67 -5.13
C TRP A 351 -16.37 20.65 -5.66
N LEU A 352 -16.15 19.35 -5.44
CA LEU A 352 -17.07 18.28 -5.84
C LEU A 352 -18.46 18.44 -5.20
N ASP A 353 -18.53 18.73 -3.89
CA ASP A 353 -19.80 18.95 -3.18
C ASP A 353 -20.52 20.25 -3.62
N ARG A 354 -19.80 21.25 -4.15
CA ARG A 354 -20.42 22.47 -4.73
C ARG A 354 -20.94 22.19 -6.13
N SER A 355 -20.13 21.60 -7.01
CA SER A 355 -20.52 21.22 -8.37
C SER A 355 -21.73 20.27 -8.39
N ALA A 356 -21.84 19.41 -7.37
CA ALA A 356 -22.99 18.52 -7.18
C ALA A 356 -24.30 19.23 -6.77
N ARG A 357 -24.23 20.43 -6.17
CA ARG A 357 -25.41 21.19 -5.72
C ARG A 357 -25.94 22.14 -6.80
N ASP A 358 -25.02 22.82 -7.48
CA ASP A 358 -25.33 23.97 -8.33
C ASP A 358 -24.93 23.78 -9.81
N GLY A 359 -24.30 22.66 -10.17
CA GLY A 359 -23.82 22.40 -11.54
C GLY A 359 -24.78 21.63 -12.45
N TRP A 360 -24.39 21.44 -13.72
CA TRP A 360 -25.17 20.68 -14.72
C TRP A 360 -25.51 19.23 -14.28
N ILE A 361 -24.64 18.64 -13.45
CA ILE A 361 -24.81 17.32 -12.84
C ILE A 361 -25.97 17.32 -11.84
N ALA A 362 -26.19 18.42 -11.11
CA ALA A 362 -27.31 18.57 -10.20
C ALA A 362 -28.66 18.47 -10.95
N SER A 363 -28.71 18.92 -12.20
CA SER A 363 -29.91 18.83 -13.06
C SER A 363 -30.22 17.40 -13.50
N ILE A 364 -29.21 16.53 -13.62
CA ILE A 364 -29.39 15.09 -13.93
C ILE A 364 -29.91 14.36 -12.69
N VAL A 365 -29.34 14.65 -11.51
CA VAL A 365 -29.68 13.96 -10.26
C VAL A 365 -31.02 14.42 -9.67
N LYS A 366 -31.40 15.70 -9.81
CA LYS A 366 -32.70 16.23 -9.35
C LYS A 366 -33.91 15.58 -10.02
N ARG A 367 -33.75 14.92 -11.17
CA ARG A 367 -34.84 14.23 -11.89
C ARG A 367 -35.25 12.90 -11.27
N VAL A 368 -34.47 12.37 -10.32
CA VAL A 368 -34.76 11.10 -9.66
C VAL A 368 -35.26 11.40 -8.25
N LYS A 369 -36.56 11.16 -7.98
CA LYS A 369 -37.14 11.26 -6.62
C LYS A 369 -36.64 10.08 -5.79
N LEU A 370 -35.48 10.24 -5.15
CA LEU A 370 -34.88 9.19 -4.34
C LEU A 370 -35.62 9.07 -2.99
N GLY A 371 -35.94 7.83 -2.60
CA GLY A 371 -36.50 7.48 -1.29
C GLY A 371 -35.54 7.73 -0.11
N ARG A 372 -35.82 7.13 1.05
CA ARG A 372 -34.95 7.28 2.23
C ARG A 372 -33.51 6.82 1.92
N VAL A 373 -32.51 7.61 2.33
CA VAL A 373 -31.08 7.42 2.05
C VAL A 373 -30.59 5.98 2.33
N LEU A 374 -31.11 5.35 3.39
CA LEU A 374 -30.75 3.97 3.76
C LEU A 374 -31.26 2.93 2.76
N GLN A 375 -32.52 3.03 2.34
CA GLN A 375 -33.12 2.11 1.35
C GLN A 375 -32.40 2.22 0.00
N LEU A 376 -31.96 3.43 -0.32
CA LEU A 376 -31.20 3.70 -1.53
C LEU A 376 -29.78 3.11 -1.48
N ASN A 377 -29.10 3.20 -0.34
CA ASN A 377 -27.78 2.60 -0.19
C ASN A 377 -27.83 1.07 -0.33
N VAL A 378 -28.84 0.43 0.27
CA VAL A 378 -29.08 -1.01 0.10
C VAL A 378 -29.34 -1.36 -1.36
N ALA A 379 -30.11 -0.56 -2.09
CA ALA A 379 -30.32 -0.78 -3.52
C ALA A 379 -29.00 -0.67 -4.31
N HIS A 380 -28.18 0.35 -4.05
CA HIS A 380 -26.85 0.47 -4.65
C HIS A 380 -25.94 -0.71 -4.31
N MET A 381 -26.00 -1.20 -3.06
CA MET A 381 -25.25 -2.40 -2.64
C MET A 381 -25.73 -3.65 -3.38
N GLY A 382 -27.04 -3.78 -3.60
CA GLY A 382 -27.59 -4.88 -4.39
C GLY A 382 -27.12 -4.85 -5.84
N VAL A 383 -27.12 -3.67 -6.47
CA VAL A 383 -26.56 -3.48 -7.83
C VAL A 383 -25.07 -3.77 -7.85
N TRP A 384 -24.32 -3.28 -6.85
CA TRP A 384 -22.89 -3.54 -6.72
C TRP A 384 -22.58 -5.03 -6.56
N ALA A 385 -23.37 -5.74 -5.75
CA ALA A 385 -23.22 -7.18 -5.56
C ALA A 385 -23.56 -7.98 -6.81
N ALA A 386 -24.61 -7.60 -7.55
CA ALA A 386 -24.93 -8.24 -8.82
C ALA A 386 -23.81 -8.02 -9.85
N LEU A 387 -23.27 -6.80 -9.94
CA LEU A 387 -22.16 -6.48 -10.84
C LEU A 387 -20.87 -7.23 -10.45
N PHE A 388 -20.54 -7.30 -9.17
CA PHE A 388 -19.38 -8.04 -8.71
C PHE A 388 -19.54 -9.55 -8.92
N ALA A 389 -20.74 -10.11 -8.70
CA ALA A 389 -21.04 -11.50 -9.01
C ALA A 389 -20.87 -11.79 -10.51
N LEU A 390 -21.29 -10.87 -11.38
CA LEU A 390 -21.04 -10.98 -12.81
C LEU A 390 -19.53 -10.97 -13.11
N MET A 391 -18.76 -10.06 -12.52
CA MET A 391 -17.31 -9.98 -12.69
C MET A 391 -16.61 -11.27 -12.25
N LEU A 392 -17.03 -11.88 -11.13
CA LEU A 392 -16.52 -13.17 -10.67
C LEU A 392 -16.90 -14.31 -11.62
N SER A 393 -18.18 -14.41 -12.00
CA SER A 393 -18.68 -15.51 -12.84
C SER A 393 -18.08 -15.52 -14.25
N THR A 394 -17.65 -14.35 -14.74
CA THR A 394 -17.01 -14.18 -16.05
C THR A 394 -15.49 -14.29 -16.00
N GLY A 395 -14.90 -14.47 -14.81
CA GLY A 395 -13.45 -14.47 -14.62
C GLY A 395 -12.80 -13.10 -14.86
N TRP A 396 -13.57 -12.01 -14.82
CA TRP A 396 -13.06 -10.66 -15.03
C TRP A 396 -12.23 -10.18 -13.82
N VAL A 397 -12.55 -10.68 -12.62
CA VAL A 397 -11.71 -10.61 -11.42
C VAL A 397 -11.42 -12.02 -10.92
N ASP A 398 -10.30 -12.19 -10.21
CA ASP A 398 -9.96 -13.40 -9.46
C ASP A 398 -9.76 -14.68 -10.29
N ALA A 399 -9.59 -14.54 -11.61
CA ALA A 399 -9.22 -15.64 -12.52
C ALA A 399 -7.86 -15.38 -13.19
N PRO A 400 -7.18 -16.42 -13.73
CA PRO A 400 -5.96 -16.26 -14.50
C PRO A 400 -6.17 -15.28 -15.66
N HIS A 401 -5.42 -14.18 -15.63
CA HIS A 401 -5.54 -13.13 -16.62
C HIS A 401 -4.65 -13.43 -17.83
N PRO A 402 -5.11 -13.21 -19.08
CA PRO A 402 -4.28 -13.45 -20.27
C PRO A 402 -2.97 -12.64 -20.26
N GLY A 403 -3.03 -11.39 -19.80
CA GLY A 403 -1.85 -10.54 -19.59
C GLY A 403 -0.94 -11.02 -18.45
N GLY A 404 -1.35 -11.98 -17.63
CA GLY A 404 -0.47 -12.66 -16.69
C GLY A 404 0.50 -13.63 -17.36
N SER A 405 0.39 -13.89 -18.67
CA SER A 405 1.17 -14.91 -19.38
C SER A 405 2.30 -14.32 -20.24
N ILE A 406 3.50 -14.91 -20.14
CA ILE A 406 4.65 -14.56 -20.97
C ILE A 406 4.37 -14.79 -22.47
N PRO A 407 3.74 -15.91 -22.90
CA PRO A 407 3.43 -16.12 -24.32
C PRO A 407 2.53 -15.03 -24.91
N PHE A 408 1.52 -14.56 -24.16
CA PHE A 408 0.64 -13.47 -24.62
C PHE A 408 1.43 -12.22 -24.98
N TRP A 409 2.34 -11.78 -24.11
CA TRP A 409 3.11 -10.57 -24.36
C TRP A 409 4.19 -10.73 -25.44
N LYS A 410 4.78 -11.93 -25.58
CA LYS A 410 5.67 -12.22 -26.71
C LYS A 410 4.91 -12.12 -28.04
N GLN A 411 3.76 -12.77 -28.14
CA GLN A 411 2.91 -12.68 -29.31
C GLN A 411 2.48 -11.24 -29.60
N ALA A 412 2.06 -10.49 -28.58
CA ALA A 412 1.68 -9.08 -28.74
C ALA A 412 2.87 -8.21 -29.22
N PHE A 413 4.09 -8.51 -28.78
CA PHE A 413 5.30 -7.83 -29.25
C PHE A 413 5.58 -8.17 -30.72
N ASP A 414 5.49 -9.44 -31.10
CA ASP A 414 5.70 -9.91 -32.47
C ASP A 414 4.63 -9.35 -33.43
N GLU A 415 3.40 -9.15 -32.96
CA GLU A 415 2.31 -8.49 -33.69
C GLU A 415 2.43 -6.95 -33.74
N GLY A 416 3.48 -6.37 -33.15
CA GLY A 416 3.70 -4.92 -33.13
C GLY A 416 2.71 -4.14 -32.28
N LYS A 417 2.10 -4.77 -31.26
CA LYS A 417 1.17 -4.08 -30.34
C LYS A 417 1.93 -3.06 -29.48
N PRO A 418 1.31 -1.90 -29.19
CA PRO A 418 1.97 -0.85 -28.42
C PRO A 418 2.30 -1.33 -27.00
N PHE A 419 3.46 -0.90 -26.48
CA PHE A 419 3.95 -1.19 -25.12
C PHE A 419 4.14 -2.68 -24.77
N ALA A 420 3.93 -3.62 -25.70
CA ALA A 420 3.99 -5.05 -25.42
C ALA A 420 5.36 -5.52 -24.90
N GLY A 421 6.46 -5.02 -25.47
CA GLY A 421 7.82 -5.32 -25.02
C GLY A 421 8.09 -4.82 -23.60
N GLN A 422 7.67 -3.59 -23.29
CA GLN A 422 7.81 -3.00 -21.95
C GLN A 422 6.99 -3.78 -20.91
N ASN A 423 5.75 -4.12 -21.25
CA ASN A 423 4.87 -4.90 -20.38
C ASN A 423 5.39 -6.33 -20.17
N LEU A 424 6.03 -6.93 -21.17
CA LEU A 424 6.68 -8.23 -21.04
C LEU A 424 7.87 -8.15 -20.07
N VAL A 425 8.76 -7.18 -20.24
CA VAL A 425 9.90 -6.96 -19.34
C VAL A 425 9.42 -6.75 -17.91
N LYS A 426 8.36 -5.96 -17.73
CA LYS A 426 7.73 -5.71 -16.43
C LYS A 426 7.12 -6.96 -15.80
N LEU A 427 6.38 -7.76 -16.57
CA LEU A 427 5.81 -9.03 -16.11
C LEU A 427 6.91 -9.98 -15.63
N VAL A 428 7.98 -10.13 -16.43
CA VAL A 428 9.11 -10.99 -16.09
C VAL A 428 9.89 -10.43 -14.89
N GLY A 429 10.09 -9.12 -14.82
CA GLY A 429 10.66 -8.40 -13.67
C GLY A 429 9.95 -8.73 -12.37
N ASN A 430 8.63 -8.52 -12.31
CA ASN A 430 7.85 -8.80 -11.11
C ASN A 430 7.95 -10.27 -10.65
N ARG A 431 8.05 -11.22 -11.59
CA ARG A 431 8.25 -12.64 -11.27
C ARG A 431 9.67 -12.92 -10.76
N ALA A 432 10.68 -12.31 -11.38
CA ALA A 432 12.07 -12.41 -10.95
C ALA A 432 12.25 -11.87 -9.53
N ASP A 433 11.65 -10.70 -9.22
CA ASP A 433 11.63 -10.12 -7.88
C ASP A 433 10.91 -11.02 -6.86
N SER A 434 9.91 -11.78 -7.33
CA SER A 434 9.21 -12.77 -6.51
C SER A 434 9.98 -14.08 -6.31
N GLY A 435 11.19 -14.21 -6.86
CA GLY A 435 12.07 -15.37 -6.72
C GLY A 435 11.87 -16.46 -7.78
N ASP A 436 11.21 -16.17 -8.91
CA ASP A 436 11.13 -17.11 -10.03
C ASP A 436 12.49 -17.15 -10.77
N ALA A 437 13.22 -18.24 -10.56
CA ALA A 437 14.55 -18.45 -11.14
C ALA A 437 14.53 -18.45 -12.68
N GLY A 438 13.46 -18.94 -13.30
CA GLY A 438 13.29 -18.91 -14.76
C GLY A 438 13.04 -17.50 -15.28
N ALA A 439 12.26 -16.70 -14.54
CA ALA A 439 12.04 -15.29 -14.84
C ALA A 439 13.33 -14.47 -14.69
N CYS A 440 14.14 -14.70 -13.66
CA CYS A 440 15.46 -14.07 -13.52
C CYS A 440 16.32 -14.33 -14.76
N ASN A 441 16.40 -15.60 -15.19
CA ASN A 441 17.18 -15.96 -16.38
C ASN A 441 16.64 -15.26 -17.64
N GLN A 442 15.33 -15.29 -17.85
CA GLN A 442 14.70 -14.65 -19.00
C GLN A 442 14.89 -13.13 -19.02
N LEU A 443 14.86 -12.48 -17.85
CA LEU A 443 15.10 -11.05 -17.71
C LEU A 443 16.54 -10.69 -18.07
N GLY A 444 17.51 -11.52 -17.65
CA GLY A 444 18.90 -11.38 -18.05
C GLY A 444 19.07 -11.41 -19.57
N SER A 445 18.44 -12.38 -20.24
CA SER A 445 18.44 -12.45 -21.71
C SER A 445 17.80 -11.23 -22.37
N MET A 446 16.69 -10.71 -21.81
CA MET A 446 16.04 -9.50 -22.35
C MET A 446 16.94 -8.27 -22.30
N PHE A 447 17.71 -8.09 -21.22
CA PHE A 447 18.69 -7.00 -21.10
C PHE A 447 19.90 -7.21 -22.01
N LEU A 448 20.33 -8.45 -22.24
CA LEU A 448 21.45 -8.74 -23.13
C LEU A 448 21.09 -8.51 -24.61
N ASP A 449 19.89 -8.93 -25.02
CA ASP A 449 19.37 -8.80 -26.38
C ASP A 449 19.06 -7.34 -26.76
N GLY A 450 18.56 -6.54 -25.82
CA GLY A 450 18.21 -5.15 -26.06
C GLY A 450 17.01 -4.91 -27.00
N LYS A 451 16.23 -5.96 -27.32
CA LYS A 451 15.09 -5.88 -28.26
C LYS A 451 13.84 -5.24 -27.64
N MET A 452 13.58 -5.56 -26.36
CA MET A 452 12.36 -5.16 -25.65
C MET A 452 12.59 -4.06 -24.62
N THR A 453 13.86 -3.87 -24.23
CA THR A 453 14.35 -2.86 -23.28
C THR A 453 15.73 -2.41 -23.76
N GLU A 454 16.28 -1.34 -23.18
CA GLU A 454 17.64 -0.91 -23.47
C GLU A 454 18.65 -2.01 -23.12
N ARG A 455 19.62 -2.23 -24.01
CA ARG A 455 20.66 -3.25 -23.80
C ARG A 455 21.51 -2.87 -22.59
N ASN A 456 21.59 -3.76 -21.61
CA ASN A 456 22.39 -3.57 -20.41
C ASN A 456 23.10 -4.87 -20.03
N VAL A 457 24.40 -4.94 -20.35
CA VAL A 457 25.25 -6.12 -20.13
C VAL A 457 25.42 -6.40 -18.64
N GLU A 458 25.64 -5.37 -17.83
CA GLU A 458 25.81 -5.52 -16.38
C GLU A 458 24.54 -6.04 -15.71
N ALA A 459 23.38 -5.47 -16.05
CA ALA A 459 22.09 -5.94 -15.54
C ALA A 459 21.81 -7.38 -15.96
N ALA A 460 22.19 -7.78 -17.18
CA ALA A 460 22.05 -9.15 -17.63
C ALA A 460 22.86 -10.11 -16.75
N GLY A 461 24.14 -9.81 -16.51
CA GLY A 461 25.01 -10.59 -15.63
C GLY A 461 24.47 -10.73 -14.21
N HIS A 462 23.94 -9.64 -13.64
CA HIS A 462 23.28 -9.65 -12.33
C HIS A 462 22.08 -10.60 -12.29
N TRP A 463 21.17 -10.52 -13.27
CA TRP A 463 19.98 -11.38 -13.31
C TRP A 463 20.30 -12.85 -13.59
N PHE A 464 21.32 -13.15 -14.39
CA PHE A 464 21.80 -14.52 -14.57
C PHE A 464 22.38 -15.08 -13.26
N ALA A 465 23.17 -14.29 -12.54
CA ALA A 465 23.70 -14.68 -11.23
C ALA A 465 22.56 -14.94 -10.24
N ARG A 466 21.53 -14.09 -10.23
CA ARG A 466 20.34 -14.31 -9.39
C ARG A 466 19.60 -15.60 -9.74
N ALA A 467 19.47 -15.91 -11.03
CA ALA A 467 18.86 -17.16 -11.48
C ALA A 467 19.68 -18.39 -11.01
N ALA A 468 21.01 -18.32 -11.13
CA ALA A 468 21.95 -19.32 -10.64
C ALA A 468 21.81 -19.55 -9.12
N GLU A 469 21.80 -18.47 -8.31
CA GLU A 469 21.59 -18.54 -6.86
C GLU A 469 20.27 -19.24 -6.47
N LEU A 470 19.23 -19.09 -7.30
CA LEU A 470 17.94 -19.74 -7.13
C LEU A 470 17.91 -21.18 -7.71
N GLY A 471 19.05 -21.73 -8.11
CA GLY A 471 19.21 -23.10 -8.61
C GLY A 471 18.84 -23.29 -10.08
N ASN A 472 18.73 -22.22 -10.88
CA ASN A 472 18.42 -22.36 -12.30
C ASN A 472 19.66 -22.79 -13.10
N ARG A 473 19.61 -23.96 -13.73
CA ARG A 473 20.72 -24.46 -14.58
C ARG A 473 21.07 -23.52 -15.74
N ARG A 474 20.07 -23.01 -16.48
CA ARG A 474 20.32 -22.01 -17.54
C ARG A 474 20.92 -20.73 -16.99
N GLY A 475 20.59 -20.37 -15.75
CA GLY A 475 21.25 -19.29 -15.02
C GLY A 475 22.75 -19.54 -14.88
N HIS A 476 23.15 -20.74 -14.45
CA HIS A 476 24.57 -21.12 -14.36
C HIS A 476 25.27 -21.07 -15.72
N GLU A 477 24.67 -21.64 -16.75
CA GLU A 477 25.20 -21.62 -18.13
C GLU A 477 25.38 -20.18 -18.62
N ASN A 478 24.36 -19.34 -18.45
CA ASN A 478 24.38 -17.94 -18.89
C ASN A 478 25.36 -17.08 -18.08
N VAL A 479 25.60 -17.34 -16.80
CA VAL A 479 26.67 -16.65 -16.03
C VAL A 479 28.03 -16.89 -16.66
N VAL A 480 28.30 -18.15 -17.03
CA VAL A 480 29.58 -18.56 -17.60
C VAL A 480 29.74 -18.02 -19.02
N GLU A 481 28.73 -18.20 -19.86
CA GLU A 481 28.72 -17.66 -21.23
C GLU A 481 28.87 -16.14 -21.22
N HIS A 482 28.15 -15.44 -20.34
CA HIS A 482 28.21 -14.00 -20.21
C HIS A 482 29.63 -13.51 -19.87
N PHE A 483 30.35 -14.21 -18.99
CA PHE A 483 31.73 -13.89 -18.65
C PHE A 483 32.68 -14.09 -19.82
N PHE A 484 32.57 -15.19 -20.56
CA PHE A 484 33.48 -15.45 -21.69
C PHE A 484 33.20 -14.58 -22.90
N THR A 485 31.94 -14.22 -23.15
CA THR A 485 31.54 -13.41 -24.31
C THR A 485 31.69 -11.92 -24.06
N ASN A 486 31.39 -11.44 -22.85
CA ASN A 486 31.35 -10.00 -22.54
C ASN A 486 32.45 -9.55 -21.56
N GLY A 487 33.20 -10.48 -20.96
CA GLY A 487 34.26 -10.17 -19.99
C GLY A 487 33.75 -9.64 -18.65
N GLN A 488 32.45 -9.81 -18.35
CA GLN A 488 31.81 -9.31 -17.13
C GLN A 488 31.17 -10.45 -16.34
N ALA A 489 31.21 -10.36 -15.02
CA ALA A 489 30.49 -11.25 -14.11
C ALA A 489 29.95 -10.44 -12.93
N ALA A 490 28.80 -10.84 -12.37
CA ALA A 490 28.23 -10.18 -11.21
C ALA A 490 29.16 -10.25 -9.98
N SER A 491 29.84 -11.39 -9.80
CA SER A 491 30.94 -11.54 -8.84
C SER A 491 31.78 -12.77 -9.17
N GLU A 492 33.02 -12.79 -8.66
CA GLU A 492 33.89 -13.98 -8.74
C GLU A 492 33.23 -15.20 -8.08
N ALA A 493 32.56 -15.00 -6.95
CA ALA A 493 31.86 -16.06 -6.22
C ALA A 493 30.70 -16.65 -7.05
N ALA A 494 29.89 -15.81 -7.71
CA ALA A 494 28.81 -16.27 -8.58
C ALA A 494 29.34 -17.08 -9.77
N LEU A 495 30.42 -16.62 -10.40
CA LEU A 495 31.06 -17.33 -11.50
C LEU A 495 31.62 -18.69 -11.07
N LEU A 496 32.41 -18.72 -9.98
CA LEU A 496 32.98 -19.97 -9.47
C LEU A 496 31.90 -20.94 -8.98
N GLY A 497 30.85 -20.45 -8.34
CA GLY A 497 29.70 -21.25 -7.91
C GLY A 497 28.96 -21.88 -9.09
N ALA A 498 28.74 -21.10 -10.17
CA ALA A 498 28.12 -21.60 -11.39
C ALA A 498 28.94 -22.72 -12.05
N LEU A 499 30.26 -22.54 -12.14
CA LEU A 499 31.18 -23.55 -12.67
C LEU A 499 31.17 -24.85 -11.86
N ASP A 500 31.26 -24.74 -10.53
CA ASP A 500 31.24 -25.89 -9.62
C ASP A 500 29.93 -26.68 -9.72
N GLN A 501 28.79 -26.00 -9.88
CA GLN A 501 27.50 -26.66 -10.07
C GLN A 501 27.42 -27.40 -11.42
N LEU A 502 27.86 -26.76 -12.52
CA LEU A 502 27.86 -27.39 -13.84
C LEU A 502 28.81 -28.60 -13.90
N GLU A 503 29.93 -28.57 -13.17
CA GLU A 503 30.83 -29.72 -13.02
C GLU A 503 30.18 -30.90 -12.29
N ARG A 504 29.35 -30.64 -11.27
CA ARG A 504 28.70 -31.68 -10.47
C ARG A 504 27.52 -32.36 -11.17
N GLU A 505 26.80 -31.63 -12.01
CA GLU A 505 25.59 -32.11 -12.70
C GLU A 505 25.75 -32.05 -14.23
N PRO A 506 26.61 -32.86 -14.85
CA PRO A 506 26.87 -32.78 -16.28
C PRO A 506 25.65 -33.15 -17.14
N GLU A 507 24.78 -34.06 -16.69
CA GLU A 507 23.70 -34.63 -17.54
C GLU A 507 22.30 -34.27 -17.05
N GLY A 508 21.51 -33.62 -17.92
CA GLY A 508 20.12 -33.23 -17.68
C GLY A 508 19.39 -32.73 -18.92
N VAL A 509 19.12 -33.65 -19.86
CA VAL A 509 18.12 -33.62 -20.97
C VAL A 509 18.22 -32.47 -22.01
N VAL A 510 18.89 -32.82 -23.11
CA VAL A 510 18.69 -32.42 -24.52
C VAL A 510 19.00 -30.97 -24.91
N GLY A 511 20.20 -30.81 -25.47
CA GLY A 511 20.40 -30.10 -26.73
C GLY A 511 20.98 -28.70 -26.63
N ASP A 512 22.30 -28.59 -26.52
CA ASP A 512 23.07 -27.70 -27.40
C ASP A 512 24.53 -28.14 -27.43
N ALA A 513 25.09 -28.32 -28.63
CA ALA A 513 26.52 -28.60 -28.85
C ALA A 513 27.42 -27.50 -28.23
N VAL A 514 26.86 -26.30 -28.04
CA VAL A 514 27.50 -25.16 -27.36
C VAL A 514 27.76 -25.47 -25.88
N ALA A 515 26.88 -26.21 -25.19
CA ALA A 515 27.08 -26.57 -23.79
C ALA A 515 28.15 -27.66 -23.64
N GLU A 516 28.25 -28.60 -24.59
CA GLU A 516 29.29 -29.64 -24.59
C GLU A 516 30.66 -29.06 -24.96
N GLU A 517 30.71 -28.19 -25.97
CA GLU A 517 31.93 -27.47 -26.41
C GLU A 517 32.40 -26.47 -25.34
N ALA A 518 31.47 -25.75 -24.69
CA ALA A 518 31.80 -24.91 -23.54
C ALA A 518 32.22 -25.73 -22.32
N MET A 519 31.65 -26.92 -22.07
CA MET A 519 32.05 -27.79 -20.97
C MET A 519 33.41 -28.46 -21.19
N ASP A 520 33.74 -28.81 -22.43
CA ASP A 520 35.07 -29.32 -22.79
C ASP A 520 36.12 -28.21 -22.82
N GLU A 521 35.80 -27.02 -23.32
CA GLU A 521 36.64 -25.83 -23.11
C GLU A 521 36.80 -25.53 -21.62
N LEU A 522 35.73 -25.59 -20.81
CA LEU A 522 35.77 -25.37 -19.36
C LEU A 522 36.63 -26.39 -18.61
N ARG A 523 36.62 -27.67 -19.01
CA ARG A 523 37.46 -28.74 -18.44
C ARG A 523 38.94 -28.53 -18.77
N GLU A 524 39.26 -28.12 -20.00
CA GLU A 524 40.61 -27.71 -20.42
C GLU A 524 41.08 -26.41 -19.72
N ILE A 525 40.19 -25.44 -19.57
CA ILE A 525 40.39 -24.14 -18.91
C ILE A 525 40.59 -24.30 -17.39
N ASN A 526 39.89 -25.23 -16.73
CA ASN A 526 39.78 -25.33 -15.27
C ASN A 526 41.11 -25.54 -14.52
N ARG A 527 42.03 -26.34 -15.07
CA ARG A 527 43.31 -26.64 -14.40
C ARG A 527 44.27 -25.45 -14.39
N GLY A 528 44.22 -24.58 -15.41
CA GLY A 528 45.15 -23.45 -15.57
C GLY A 528 44.56 -22.08 -15.26
N LYS A 529 43.28 -21.84 -15.52
CA LYS A 529 42.65 -20.51 -15.46
C LYS A 529 41.95 -20.17 -14.15
N ARG A 530 41.66 -21.08 -13.20
CA ARG A 530 41.22 -20.66 -11.83
C ARG A 530 42.24 -19.69 -11.19
N LYS A 531 43.54 -19.93 -11.40
CA LYS A 531 44.64 -19.01 -11.03
C LYS A 531 44.68 -17.72 -11.84
N LYS A 532 44.15 -17.71 -13.08
CA LYS A 532 44.17 -16.59 -14.02
C LYS A 532 42.94 -15.69 -13.86
N ILE A 533 41.76 -16.25 -13.55
CA ILE A 533 40.53 -15.54 -13.18
C ILE A 533 40.74 -14.78 -11.87
N GLY A 534 41.28 -15.42 -10.83
CA GLY A 534 41.67 -14.74 -9.59
C GLY A 534 42.79 -13.70 -9.77
N ARG A 535 43.54 -13.74 -10.88
CA ARG A 535 44.53 -12.71 -11.24
C ARG A 535 43.87 -11.56 -12.03
N ALA A 536 42.96 -11.85 -12.95
CA ALA A 536 42.19 -10.87 -13.73
C ALA A 536 41.25 -10.04 -12.84
N PHE A 537 40.57 -10.66 -11.87
CA PHE A 537 39.79 -9.93 -10.87
C PHE A 537 40.67 -9.04 -9.97
N LYS A 538 41.90 -9.48 -9.66
CA LYS A 538 42.90 -8.65 -8.96
C LYS A 538 43.39 -7.46 -9.78
N GLU A 539 43.56 -7.62 -11.08
CA GLU A 539 43.98 -6.56 -12.02
C GLU A 539 42.85 -5.57 -12.35
N MET A 540 41.58 -6.00 -12.31
CA MET A 540 40.43 -5.10 -12.45
C MET A 540 40.11 -4.31 -11.17
N ALA A 541 40.52 -4.82 -10.00
CA ALA A 541 40.31 -4.19 -8.70
C ALA A 541 41.46 -3.24 -8.27
N SER A 542 42.57 -3.23 -9.01
CA SER A 542 43.73 -2.33 -8.85
C SER A 542 43.68 -1.19 -9.86
#